data_AF-A0A822LAD3-F1
#
_entry.id   AF-A0A822LAD3-F1
#
_cell.length_a   1.000
_cell.length_b   1.000
_cell.length_c   1.000
_cell.angle_alpha   90.00
_cell.angle_beta   90.00
_cell.angle_gamma   90.00
#
_symmetry.space_group_name_H-M   'P 1'
#
loop_
_entity.id
_entity.type
_entity.pdbx_description
1 polymer ?
#
loop_
_entity_poly.entity_id
_entity_poly.type
_entity_poly.pdbx_seq_one_letter_code
_entity_poly.pdbx_strand_id
1 'polypeptide(L)'
;MQQRINDKRIEIKELEREKWDLIASESQEASFPDAEVMVAEIVTELTAITKEPPPELASAQILELLNQILAKLNQPERSAAAKLKAAISTIPPFVSLTYEAELDTESTFKRYFPTFNRAIAGVKNRLKK
;
A
#
# COMPACT_ATOMS: atom_id res chain seq x y z
N MET A 1 -17.36 24.40 -16.16
CA MET A 1 -15.98 24.01 -15.75
C MET A 1 -16.00 23.07 -14.55
N GLN A 2 -16.75 23.37 -13.48
CA GLN A 2 -16.88 22.51 -12.30
C GLN A 2 -17.43 21.10 -12.60
N GLN A 3 -18.41 20.96 -13.51
CA GLN A 3 -18.96 19.66 -13.89
C GLN A 3 -17.90 18.74 -14.53
N ARG A 4 -17.13 19.26 -15.51
CA ARG A 4 -16.01 18.53 -16.14
C ARG A 4 -14.92 18.11 -15.13
N ILE A 5 -14.70 18.89 -14.08
CA ILE A 5 -13.74 18.54 -13.01
C ILE A 5 -14.31 17.41 -12.15
N ASN A 6 -15.60 17.45 -11.81
CA ASN A 6 -16.25 16.38 -11.05
C ASN A 6 -16.30 15.08 -11.85
N ASP A 7 -16.62 15.13 -13.14
CA ASP A 7 -16.65 13.94 -14.00
C ASP A 7 -15.27 13.26 -14.06
N LYS A 8 -14.21 14.07 -14.22
CA LYS A 8 -12.83 13.57 -14.18
C LYS A 8 -12.44 12.98 -12.82
N ARG A 9 -12.91 13.55 -11.71
CA ARG A 9 -12.66 12.99 -10.38
C ARG A 9 -13.32 11.63 -10.21
N ILE A 10 -14.52 11.44 -10.78
CA ILE A 10 -15.20 10.14 -10.77
C ILE A 10 -14.41 9.13 -11.61
N GLU A 11 -13.99 9.52 -12.82
CA GLU A 11 -13.17 8.67 -13.69
C GLU A 11 -11.86 8.25 -13.01
N ILE A 12 -11.15 9.17 -12.36
CA ILE A 12 -9.91 8.86 -11.62
C ILE A 12 -10.21 7.90 -10.46
N LYS A 13 -11.33 8.07 -9.75
CA LYS A 13 -11.73 7.15 -8.66
C LYS A 13 -11.93 5.72 -9.14
N GLU A 14 -12.58 5.54 -10.29
CA GLU A 14 -12.82 4.21 -10.85
C GLU A 14 -11.52 3.59 -11.36
N LEU A 15 -10.65 4.35 -12.03
CA LEU A 15 -9.33 3.88 -12.48
C LEU A 15 -8.41 3.52 -11.32
N GLU A 16 -8.42 4.30 -10.24
CA GLU A 16 -7.70 4.01 -9.01
C GLU A 16 -8.15 2.68 -8.40
N ARG A 17 -9.47 2.49 -8.34
CA ARG A 17 -10.07 1.27 -7.81
C ARG A 17 -9.65 0.06 -8.62
N GLU A 18 -9.85 0.12 -9.93
CA GLU A 18 -9.49 -0.96 -10.84
C GLU A 18 -8.01 -1.31 -10.72
N LYS A 19 -7.13 -0.31 -10.68
CA LYS A 19 -5.68 -0.49 -10.48
C LYS A 19 -5.39 -1.28 -9.20
N TRP A 20 -6.00 -0.93 -8.08
CA TRP A 20 -5.72 -1.57 -6.80
C TRP A 20 -6.39 -2.93 -6.64
N ASP A 21 -7.58 -3.12 -7.19
CA ASP A 21 -8.24 -4.43 -7.25
C ASP A 21 -7.39 -5.42 -8.06
N LEU A 22 -6.83 -4.98 -9.19
CA LEU A 22 -5.87 -5.78 -9.97
C LEU A 22 -4.61 -6.11 -9.17
N ILE A 23 -4.01 -5.13 -8.48
CA ILE A 23 -2.83 -5.37 -7.63
C ILE A 23 -3.15 -6.39 -6.53
N ALA A 24 -4.31 -6.24 -5.86
CA ALA A 24 -4.73 -7.14 -4.81
C ALA A 24 -4.95 -8.56 -5.35
N SER A 25 -5.62 -8.71 -6.50
CA SER A 25 -5.85 -9.99 -7.17
C SER A 25 -4.54 -10.67 -7.57
N GLU A 26 -3.68 -9.98 -8.32
CA GLU A 26 -2.40 -10.53 -8.78
C GLU A 26 -1.46 -10.87 -7.62
N SER A 27 -1.53 -10.13 -6.51
CA SER A 27 -0.75 -10.47 -5.33
C SER A 27 -1.12 -11.85 -4.77
N GLN A 28 -2.36 -12.31 -4.93
CA GLN A 28 -2.77 -13.63 -4.46
C GLN A 28 -2.08 -14.76 -5.23
N GLU A 29 -1.83 -14.57 -6.52
CA GLU A 29 -1.14 -15.54 -7.37
C GLU A 29 0.39 -15.32 -7.40
N ALA A 30 0.86 -14.17 -6.92
CA ALA A 30 2.27 -13.87 -6.85
C ALA A 30 3.04 -14.82 -5.92
N SER A 31 4.21 -15.24 -6.41
CA SER A 31 5.25 -15.83 -5.59
C SER A 31 6.16 -14.72 -5.06
N PHE A 32 6.51 -14.81 -3.77
CA PHE A 32 7.39 -13.90 -3.06
C PHE A 32 8.59 -14.71 -2.53
N PRO A 33 9.64 -14.93 -3.34
CA PRO A 33 10.77 -15.80 -2.96
C PRO A 33 11.50 -15.33 -1.70
N ASP A 34 11.61 -14.02 -1.49
CA ASP A 34 12.29 -13.41 -0.34
C ASP A 34 11.29 -12.86 0.69
N ALA A 35 10.12 -13.48 0.82
CA ALA A 35 9.02 -12.94 1.62
C ALA A 35 9.41 -12.69 3.08
N GLU A 36 10.24 -13.55 3.68
CA GLU A 36 10.67 -13.42 5.08
C GLU A 36 11.48 -12.14 5.30
N VAL A 37 12.46 -11.90 4.41
CA VAL A 37 13.28 -10.68 4.42
C VAL A 37 12.40 -9.46 4.19
N MET A 38 11.53 -9.51 3.18
CA MET A 38 10.62 -8.41 2.88
C MET A 38 9.69 -8.08 4.05
N VAL A 39 9.11 -9.08 4.72
CA VAL A 39 8.24 -8.85 5.89
C VAL A 39 9.03 -8.21 7.03
N ALA A 40 10.23 -8.70 7.33
CA ALA A 40 11.06 -8.15 8.40
C ALA A 40 11.44 -6.68 8.12
N GLU A 41 11.83 -6.37 6.88
CA GLU A 41 12.13 -5.00 6.43
C GLU A 41 10.91 -4.08 6.55
N ILE A 42 9.75 -4.50 6.02
CA ILE A 42 8.51 -3.70 6.06
C ILE A 42 8.03 -3.50 7.50
N VAL A 43 8.10 -4.52 8.36
CA VAL A 43 7.76 -4.38 9.79
C VAL A 43 8.68 -3.38 10.46
N THR A 44 9.97 -3.40 10.14
CA THR A 44 10.95 -2.44 10.68
C THR A 44 10.64 -1.01 10.21
N GLU A 45 10.40 -0.82 8.91
CA GLU A 45 10.01 0.47 8.32
C GLU A 45 8.75 1.03 8.99
N LEU A 46 7.68 0.22 9.05
CA LEU A 46 6.39 0.61 9.64
C LEU A 46 6.52 0.92 11.13
N THR A 47 7.28 0.12 11.88
CA THR A 47 7.45 0.33 13.33
C THR A 47 8.19 1.64 13.62
N ALA A 48 9.20 1.98 12.81
CA ALA A 48 9.90 3.25 12.96
C ALA A 48 8.97 4.44 12.72
N ILE A 49 8.16 4.36 11.65
CA ILE A 49 7.23 5.42 11.26
C ILE A 49 6.06 5.55 12.23
N THR A 50 5.48 4.46 12.73
CA THR A 50 4.36 4.56 13.68
C THR A 50 4.80 5.02 15.06
N LYS A 51 6.06 4.78 15.45
CA LYS A 51 6.62 5.26 16.71
C LYS A 51 6.93 6.76 16.68
N GLU A 52 7.55 7.24 15.60
CA GLU A 52 7.96 8.63 15.41
C GLU A 52 7.56 9.10 14.01
N PRO A 53 6.26 9.40 13.79
CA PRO A 53 5.78 9.70 12.46
C PRO A 53 6.30 11.04 11.96
N PRO A 54 6.79 11.10 10.71
CA PRO A 54 7.10 12.38 10.10
C PRO A 54 5.80 13.19 9.92
N PRO A 55 5.88 14.53 9.83
CA PRO A 55 4.69 15.38 9.76
C PRO A 55 3.70 14.99 8.66
N GLU A 56 4.21 14.50 7.53
CA GLU A 56 3.36 14.08 6.40
C GLU A 56 2.51 12.85 6.76
N LEU A 57 3.01 11.95 7.62
CA LEU A 57 2.35 10.69 8.00
C LEU A 57 1.69 10.75 9.38
N ALA A 58 1.67 11.91 10.03
CA ALA A 58 1.19 12.06 11.40
C ALA A 58 -0.35 12.11 11.53
N SER A 59 -1.10 12.06 10.42
CA SER A 59 -2.57 12.06 10.47
C SER A 59 -3.08 10.76 11.10
N ALA A 60 -4.10 10.87 11.95
CA ALA A 60 -4.64 9.71 12.68
C ALA A 60 -5.14 8.60 11.72
N GLN A 61 -5.72 8.99 10.59
CA GLN A 61 -6.21 8.05 9.57
C GLN A 61 -5.06 7.31 8.87
N ILE A 62 -3.96 8.00 8.58
CA ILE A 62 -2.75 7.37 8.01
C ILE A 62 -2.16 6.40 9.03
N LEU A 63 -1.96 6.85 10.27
CA LEU A 63 -1.41 6.01 11.34
C LEU A 63 -2.27 4.77 11.61
N GLU A 64 -3.60 4.90 11.58
CA GLU A 64 -4.51 3.78 11.72
C GLU A 64 -4.30 2.75 10.60
N LEU A 65 -4.24 3.20 9.34
CA LEU A 65 -3.97 2.32 8.20
C LEU A 65 -2.61 1.61 8.33
N LEU A 66 -1.56 2.35 8.69
CA LEU A 66 -0.21 1.77 8.89
C LEU A 66 -0.21 0.72 10.01
N ASN A 67 -0.94 0.96 11.10
CA ASN A 67 -1.09 -0.01 12.18
C ASN A 67 -1.88 -1.25 11.76
N GLN A 68 -2.92 -1.10 10.92
CA GLN A 68 -3.65 -2.25 10.37
C GLN A 68 -2.74 -3.12 9.48
N ILE A 69 -1.92 -2.49 8.63
CA ILE A 69 -0.92 -3.19 7.80
C ILE A 69 0.10 -3.91 8.69
N LEU A 70 0.65 -3.22 9.70
CA LEU A 70 1.58 -3.80 10.67
C LEU A 70 0.97 -5.00 11.39
N ALA A 71 -0.31 -4.92 11.77
CA ALA A 71 -1.02 -6.03 12.39
C ALA A 71 -1.13 -7.24 11.44
N LYS A 72 -1.38 -7.04 10.14
CA LYS A 72 -1.38 -8.16 9.16
C LYS A 72 -0.02 -8.82 9.04
N LEU A 73 1.05 -8.03 9.02
CA LEU A 73 2.42 -8.54 8.91
C LEU A 73 2.88 -9.31 10.15
N ASN A 74 2.38 -8.91 11.33
CA ASN A 74 2.68 -9.57 12.60
C ASN A 74 1.74 -10.73 12.95
N GLN A 75 0.79 -11.10 12.07
CA GLN A 75 -0.11 -12.24 12.35
C GLN A 75 0.67 -13.52 12.62
N PRO A 76 0.43 -14.22 13.75
CA PRO A 76 1.11 -15.47 14.03
C PRO A 76 0.69 -16.56 13.03
N GLU A 77 1.50 -17.60 12.91
CA GLU A 77 1.18 -18.85 12.19
C GLU A 77 0.89 -18.72 10.68
N ARG A 78 1.09 -17.54 10.08
CA ARG A 78 1.05 -17.34 8.63
C ARG A 78 2.46 -17.31 8.03
N SER A 79 2.61 -17.91 6.85
CA SER A 79 3.83 -17.76 6.06
C SER A 79 4.08 -16.29 5.73
N ALA A 80 5.34 -15.91 5.55
CA ALA A 80 5.71 -14.54 5.19
C ALA A 80 5.03 -14.07 3.90
N ALA A 81 4.90 -14.95 2.90
CA ALA A 81 4.18 -14.63 1.68
C ALA A 81 2.69 -14.35 1.92
N ALA A 82 2.03 -15.15 2.78
CA ALA A 82 0.62 -14.92 3.13
C ALA A 82 0.43 -13.59 3.89
N LYS A 83 1.39 -13.19 4.73
CA LYS A 83 1.41 -11.90 5.42
C LYS A 83 1.51 -10.73 4.44
N LEU A 84 2.42 -10.80 3.47
CA LEU A 84 2.54 -9.77 2.42
C LEU A 84 1.26 -9.62 1.61
N LYS A 85 0.66 -10.75 1.19
CA LYS A 85 -0.62 -10.75 0.47
C LYS A 85 -1.72 -10.06 1.27
N ALA A 86 -1.87 -10.43 2.55
CA ALA A 86 -2.84 -9.81 3.43
C ALA A 86 -2.60 -8.31 3.65
N ALA A 87 -1.33 -7.90 3.77
CA ALA A 87 -0.94 -6.49 3.88
C ALA A 87 -1.29 -5.69 2.62
N ILE A 88 -0.99 -6.21 1.43
CA ILE A 88 -1.35 -5.59 0.14
C ILE A 88 -2.87 -5.44 0.02
N SER A 89 -3.64 -6.48 0.35
CA SER A 89 -5.11 -6.43 0.32
C SER A 89 -5.74 -5.50 1.36
N THR A 90 -4.98 -5.01 2.34
CA THR A 90 -5.47 -4.05 3.34
C THR A 90 -5.42 -2.60 2.81
N ILE A 91 -4.68 -2.37 1.71
CA ILE A 91 -4.60 -1.04 1.12
C ILE A 91 -5.93 -0.67 0.47
N PRO A 92 -6.53 0.47 0.85
CA PRO A 92 -7.77 0.92 0.21
C PRO A 92 -7.56 1.09 -1.29
N PRO A 93 -8.53 0.69 -2.13
CA PRO A 93 -8.42 0.78 -3.58
C PRO A 93 -8.42 2.22 -4.12
N PHE A 94 -8.39 3.21 -3.24
CA PHE A 94 -8.33 4.64 -3.53
C PHE A 94 -7.32 5.33 -2.59
N VAL A 95 -6.31 4.60 -2.08
CA VAL A 95 -5.31 5.14 -1.12
C VAL A 95 -4.67 6.42 -1.61
N SER A 96 -4.34 6.52 -2.90
CA SER A 96 -3.77 7.75 -3.46
C SER A 96 -4.80 8.86 -3.38
N LEU A 97 -6.02 8.69 -3.88
CA LEU A 97 -7.07 9.71 -3.77
C LEU A 97 -7.53 10.06 -2.35
N THR A 98 -7.53 9.11 -1.40
CA THR A 98 -7.90 9.34 0.00
C THR A 98 -6.94 10.32 0.63
N TYR A 99 -5.65 10.09 0.40
CA TYR A 99 -4.59 10.80 1.08
C TYR A 99 -3.92 11.84 0.20
N GLU A 100 -4.28 12.02 -1.08
CA GLU A 100 -3.58 12.95 -1.99
C GLU A 100 -3.62 14.41 -1.51
N ALA A 101 -4.70 14.78 -0.82
CA ALA A 101 -4.82 16.10 -0.21
C ALA A 101 -3.85 16.31 0.98
N GLU A 102 -3.40 15.21 1.60
CA GLU A 102 -2.51 15.18 2.77
C GLU A 102 -1.07 14.79 2.38
N LEU A 103 -0.90 14.03 1.30
CA LEU A 103 0.31 13.33 0.91
C LEU A 103 0.47 13.34 -0.61
N ASP A 104 1.67 13.64 -1.11
CA ASP A 104 2.08 13.10 -2.41
C ASP A 104 2.31 11.59 -2.21
N THR A 105 1.28 10.80 -2.46
CA THR A 105 1.27 9.38 -2.07
C THR A 105 2.35 8.58 -2.78
N GLU A 106 2.66 8.89 -4.04
CA GLU A 106 3.70 8.18 -4.79
C GLU A 106 5.10 8.48 -4.24
N SER A 107 5.43 9.75 -4.00
CA SER A 107 6.75 10.09 -3.45
C SER A 107 6.91 9.63 -2.00
N THR A 108 5.83 9.70 -1.21
CA THR A 108 5.78 9.23 0.17
C THR A 108 6.07 7.73 0.25
N PHE A 109 5.43 6.91 -0.59
CA PHE A 109 5.71 5.47 -0.63
C PHE A 109 7.15 5.15 -1.03
N LYS A 110 7.71 5.88 -2.00
CA LYS A 110 9.11 5.70 -2.40
C LYS A 110 10.09 6.08 -1.30
N ARG A 111 9.78 7.14 -0.53
CA ARG A 111 10.66 7.69 0.50
C ARG A 111 10.64 6.88 1.79
N TYR A 112 9.45 6.49 2.24
CA TYR A 112 9.24 5.94 3.58
C TYR A 112 8.95 4.44 3.60
N PHE A 113 8.50 3.87 2.48
CA PHE A 113 8.16 2.43 2.37
C PHE A 113 8.85 1.76 1.17
N PRO A 114 10.20 1.86 1.04
CA PRO A 114 10.91 1.41 -0.16
C PRO A 114 10.75 -0.10 -0.40
N THR A 115 10.75 -0.92 0.65
CA THR A 115 10.58 -2.37 0.51
C THR A 115 9.17 -2.73 0.09
N PHE A 116 8.18 -2.07 0.68
CA PHE A 116 6.79 -2.25 0.32
C PHE A 116 6.51 -1.82 -1.13
N ASN A 117 7.09 -0.71 -1.57
CA ASN A 117 7.01 -0.25 -2.95
C ASN A 117 7.66 -1.25 -3.93
N ARG A 118 8.79 -1.87 -3.56
CA ARG A 118 9.42 -2.96 -4.34
C ARG A 118 8.50 -4.17 -4.46
N ALA A 119 7.82 -4.57 -3.38
CA ALA A 119 6.86 -5.67 -3.40
C ALA A 119 5.70 -5.40 -4.37
N ILE A 120 5.10 -4.20 -4.32
CA ILE A 120 4.03 -3.81 -5.27
C ILE A 120 4.56 -3.74 -6.71
N ALA A 121 5.75 -3.19 -6.93
CA ALA A 121 6.33 -3.11 -8.27
C ALA A 121 6.55 -4.51 -8.89
N GLY A 122 6.96 -5.48 -8.08
CA GLY A 122 7.06 -6.88 -8.49
C GLY A 122 5.72 -7.47 -8.97
N VAL A 123 4.61 -7.11 -8.31
CA VAL A 123 3.25 -7.50 -8.73
C VAL A 123 2.86 -6.78 -10.03
N LYS A 124 3.04 -5.46 -10.10
CA LYS A 124 2.70 -4.64 -11.28
C LYS A 124 3.44 -5.08 -12.56
N ASN A 125 4.66 -5.56 -12.45
CA ASN A 125 5.41 -6.05 -13.61
C ASN A 125 4.83 -7.35 -14.21
N ARG A 126 3.98 -8.08 -13.46
CA ARG A 126 3.28 -9.26 -13.96
C ARG A 126 2.04 -8.88 -14.77
N LEU A 127 1.32 -7.83 -14.38
CA LEU A 127 0.18 -7.26 -15.13
C LEU A 127 0.54 -6.78 -16.55
N LYS A 128 1.83 -6.53 -16.82
CA LYS A 128 2.31 -6.05 -18.13
C LYS A 128 2.72 -7.18 -19.08
N LYS A 129 2.67 -8.43 -18.65
CA LYS A 129 3.01 -9.61 -19.44
C LYS A 129 1.74 -10.26 -19.98
#